data_AF-A0A5D8ZLH0-F1
#
_entry.id   AF-A0A5D8ZLH0-F1
#
_cell.length_a   1.000
_cell.length_b   1.000
_cell.length_c   1.000
_cell.angle_alpha   90.00
_cell.angle_beta   90.00
_cell.angle_gamma   90.00
#
_symmetry.space_group_name_H-M   'P 1'
#
loop_
_entity.id
_entity.type
_entity.pdbx_description
1 polymer ?
#
loop_
_entity_poly.entity_id
_entity_poly.type
_entity_poly.pdbx_seq_one_letter_code
_entity_poly.pdbx_strand_id
1 'polypeptide(L)'
;MKIFNFFKKKYIQPLQKEIEKLIPKEKEKIHEFIERCQFLKEEMGIEVPLSVIETFKRYDLPKHNYFYSIFWNVDHDSFIIFYTEAFIELVVTRYKEIHGNDADLATLLQQLDDAVYEFRVKEDCFDRTNPSFDFVNNCYEEFKKSGEELIITMDLGNYDNLVLNKEEKGNVGYNLSSYKTTAGIKYKFLTQFRPLPEVIKETLDSQQNHY
;
A
#
# COMPACT_ATOMS: atom_id res chain seq x y z
N MET A 1 40.88 -65.49 34.55
CA MET A 1 39.44 -65.45 34.91
C MET A 1 38.89 -64.06 34.56
N LYS A 2 37.77 -64.05 33.81
CA LYS A 2 36.68 -63.03 33.75
C LYS A 2 37.04 -61.63 33.21
N ILE A 3 36.63 -61.22 32.00
CA ILE A 3 35.28 -60.89 31.45
C ILE A 3 35.05 -59.37 31.43
N PHE A 4 34.99 -58.82 30.21
CA PHE A 4 34.18 -57.69 29.71
C PHE A 4 34.24 -56.30 30.37
N ASN A 5 34.70 -55.33 29.59
CA ASN A 5 34.18 -53.95 29.59
C ASN A 5 34.08 -53.45 28.13
N PHE A 6 33.28 -54.15 27.33
CA PHE A 6 32.67 -53.65 26.10
C PHE A 6 31.29 -53.08 26.52
N PHE A 7 30.85 -51.95 25.97
CA PHE A 7 29.64 -51.16 26.32
C PHE A 7 29.82 -49.99 27.31
N LYS A 8 30.58 -48.97 26.89
CA LYS A 8 30.35 -47.57 27.31
C LYS A 8 30.34 -46.65 26.09
N LYS A 9 29.39 -46.84 25.16
CA LYS A 9 29.15 -45.89 24.07
C LYS A 9 27.81 -46.13 23.38
N LYS A 10 26.66 -45.97 24.06
CA LYS A 10 25.36 -45.89 23.36
C LYS A 10 24.11 -45.39 24.12
N TYR A 11 24.22 -44.67 25.25
CA TYR A 11 23.02 -44.37 26.06
C TYR A 11 22.86 -42.93 26.58
N ILE A 12 23.40 -41.92 25.88
CA ILE A 12 23.19 -40.50 26.27
C ILE A 12 22.55 -39.65 25.15
N GLN A 13 22.47 -40.15 23.91
CA GLN A 13 21.87 -39.40 22.80
C GLN A 13 20.32 -39.45 22.64
N PRO A 14 19.54 -40.40 23.20
CA PRO A 14 18.09 -40.36 23.00
C PRO A 14 17.38 -39.30 23.87
N LEU A 15 17.89 -39.03 25.07
CA LEU A 15 17.17 -38.24 26.08
C LEU A 15 17.12 -36.74 25.73
N GLN A 16 18.19 -36.18 25.14
CA GLN A 16 18.19 -34.78 24.69
C GLN A 16 17.22 -34.53 23.52
N LYS A 17 17.04 -35.50 22.61
CA LYS A 17 16.09 -35.41 21.50
C LYS A 17 14.63 -35.57 21.92
N GLU A 18 14.35 -36.25 23.03
CA GLU A 18 12.98 -36.31 23.60
C GLU A 18 12.65 -35.08 24.42
N ILE A 19 13.62 -34.47 25.12
CA ILE A 19 13.41 -33.22 25.86
C ILE A 19 13.18 -32.03 24.89
N GLU A 20 13.90 -31.96 23.77
CA GLU A 20 13.65 -30.93 22.72
C GLU A 20 12.27 -31.08 22.05
N LYS A 21 11.66 -32.27 22.06
CA LYS A 21 10.29 -32.48 21.56
C LYS A 21 9.20 -32.11 22.58
N LEU A 22 9.56 -31.93 23.85
CA LEU A 22 8.65 -31.61 24.95
C LEU A 22 8.66 -30.13 25.32
N ILE A 23 9.62 -29.35 24.81
CA ILE A 23 9.53 -27.89 24.82
C ILE A 23 8.44 -27.56 23.78
N PRO A 24 7.28 -27.02 24.18
CA PRO A 24 6.38 -26.43 23.21
C PRO A 24 7.23 -25.42 22.46
N LYS A 25 7.41 -25.58 21.14
CA LYS A 25 7.82 -24.45 20.32
C LYS A 25 6.78 -23.39 20.64
N GLU A 26 7.15 -22.41 21.46
CA GLU A 26 6.36 -21.21 21.66
C GLU A 26 5.99 -20.80 20.25
N LYS A 27 4.70 -20.89 19.92
CA LYS A 27 4.22 -20.44 18.61
C LYS A 27 4.71 -19.00 18.56
N GLU A 28 5.66 -18.75 17.66
CA GLU A 28 6.23 -17.43 17.44
C GLU A 28 5.04 -16.48 17.39
N LYS A 29 4.93 -15.60 18.39
CA LYS A 29 3.76 -14.76 18.54
C LYS A 29 3.73 -13.89 17.29
N ILE A 30 2.77 -14.16 16.41
CA ILE A 30 2.63 -13.42 15.16
C ILE A 30 2.41 -11.96 15.56
N HIS A 31 3.20 -11.06 14.96
CA HIS A 31 3.10 -9.64 15.23
C HIS A 31 1.69 -9.17 14.83
N GLU A 32 1.02 -8.41 15.69
CA GLU A 32 -0.38 -8.01 15.49
C GLU A 32 -0.62 -7.33 14.13
N PHE A 33 0.37 -6.56 13.66
CA PHE A 33 0.33 -5.96 12.34
C PHE A 33 0.23 -6.96 11.18
N ILE A 34 0.85 -8.14 11.30
CA ILE A 34 0.79 -9.18 10.25
C ILE A 34 -0.65 -9.69 10.12
N GLU A 35 -1.30 -9.96 11.25
CA GLU A 35 -2.72 -10.35 11.28
C GLU A 35 -3.59 -9.25 10.68
N ARG A 36 -3.28 -7.98 11.00
CA ARG A 36 -3.98 -6.84 10.41
C ARG A 36 -3.78 -6.74 8.90
N CYS A 37 -2.56 -6.92 8.38
CA CYS A 37 -2.30 -6.94 6.95
C CYS A 37 -3.07 -8.07 6.24
N GLN A 38 -3.18 -9.23 6.87
CA GLN A 38 -3.97 -10.34 6.33
C GLN A 38 -5.46 -9.97 6.26
N PHE A 39 -6.01 -9.39 7.32
CA PHE A 39 -7.38 -8.88 7.32
C PHE A 39 -7.61 -7.84 6.21
N LEU A 40 -6.70 -6.86 6.05
CA LEU A 40 -6.82 -5.82 5.02
C LEU A 40 -6.81 -6.41 3.61
N LYS A 41 -6.00 -7.45 3.38
CA LYS A 41 -5.97 -8.17 2.11
C LYS A 41 -7.28 -8.93 1.85
N GLU A 42 -7.78 -9.67 2.83
CA GLU A 42 -8.97 -10.53 2.67
C GLU A 42 -10.26 -9.70 2.56
N GLU A 43 -10.42 -8.70 3.43
CA GLU A 43 -11.66 -7.93 3.51
C GLU A 43 -11.69 -6.77 2.52
N MET A 44 -10.54 -6.14 2.22
CA MET A 44 -10.46 -4.90 1.46
C MET A 44 -9.60 -4.99 0.19
N GLY A 45 -8.96 -6.14 -0.08
CA GLY A 45 -8.09 -6.31 -1.24
C GLY A 45 -6.75 -5.57 -1.14
N ILE A 46 -6.41 -5.00 0.02
CA ILE A 46 -5.22 -4.16 0.18
C ILE A 46 -4.00 -5.03 0.43
N GLU A 47 -3.03 -4.97 -0.48
CA GLU A 47 -1.73 -5.61 -0.29
C GLU A 47 -0.72 -4.62 0.29
N VAL A 48 -0.49 -4.70 1.61
CA VAL A 48 0.52 -3.86 2.27
C VAL A 48 1.93 -4.29 1.81
N PRO A 49 2.78 -3.35 1.31
CA PRO A 49 4.13 -3.71 0.88
C PRO A 49 4.97 -4.33 1.99
N LEU A 50 5.76 -5.37 1.67
CA LEU A 50 6.59 -6.07 2.65
C LEU A 50 7.56 -5.13 3.40
N SER A 51 8.10 -4.13 2.71
CA SER A 51 8.95 -3.10 3.32
C SER A 51 8.25 -2.35 4.44
N VAL A 52 6.96 -2.05 4.29
CA VAL A 52 6.12 -1.39 5.31
C VAL A 52 5.87 -2.33 6.49
N ILE A 53 5.55 -3.60 6.22
CA ILE A 53 5.35 -4.63 7.26
C ILE A 53 6.60 -4.78 8.12
N GLU A 54 7.78 -4.94 7.50
CA GLU A 54 9.04 -5.07 8.23
C GLU A 54 9.44 -3.78 8.96
N THR A 55 9.07 -2.62 8.43
CA THR A 55 9.28 -1.33 9.09
C THR A 55 8.51 -1.26 10.40
N PHE A 56 7.20 -1.52 10.37
CA PHE A 56 6.38 -1.42 11.58
C PHE A 56 6.69 -2.51 12.61
N LYS A 57 7.04 -3.73 12.16
CA LYS A 57 7.56 -4.77 13.07
C LYS A 57 8.83 -4.34 13.80
N ARG A 58 9.71 -3.60 13.12
CA ARG A 58 10.99 -3.15 13.69
C ARG A 58 10.81 -2.03 14.70
N TYR A 59 9.96 -1.05 14.38
CA TYR A 59 9.75 0.12 15.22
C TYR A 59 8.75 -0.10 16.37
N ASP A 60 7.92 -1.15 16.30
CA ASP A 60 6.90 -1.50 17.31
C ASP A 60 6.08 -0.28 17.75
N LEU A 61 5.59 0.48 16.76
CA LEU A 61 4.90 1.74 16.98
C LEU A 61 3.53 1.51 17.64
N PRO A 62 3.08 2.40 18.54
CA PRO A 62 1.76 2.29 19.13
C PRO A 62 0.68 2.50 18.06
N LYS A 63 -0.48 1.85 18.21
CA LYS A 63 -1.61 1.91 17.25
C LYS A 63 -2.09 3.31 16.88
N HIS A 64 -1.92 4.29 17.78
CA HIS A 64 -2.31 5.68 17.55
C HIS A 64 -1.21 6.53 16.90
N ASN A 65 -0.06 5.94 16.56
CA ASN A 65 1.00 6.63 15.84
C ASN A 65 0.48 7.10 14.47
N TYR A 66 0.86 8.31 14.08
CA TYR A 66 0.45 8.96 12.85
C TYR A 66 0.56 8.06 11.61
N PHE A 67 1.73 7.45 11.36
CA PHE A 67 1.98 6.62 10.18
C PHE A 67 1.32 5.24 10.23
N TYR A 68 0.95 4.78 11.43
CA TYR A 68 0.52 3.42 11.69
C TYR A 68 -1.00 3.30 11.90
N SER A 69 -1.62 4.36 12.42
CA SER A 69 -3.03 4.35 12.82
C SER A 69 -3.99 4.17 11.65
N ILE A 70 -3.62 4.65 10.47
CA ILE A 70 -4.43 4.52 9.25
C ILE A 70 -4.77 3.05 8.95
N PHE A 71 -3.83 2.11 9.16
CA PHE A 71 -4.05 0.69 8.90
C PHE A 71 -5.12 0.08 9.80
N TRP A 72 -5.43 0.68 10.94
CA TRP A 72 -6.46 0.22 11.87
C TRP A 72 -7.83 0.82 11.59
N ASN A 73 -7.87 1.96 10.90
CA ASN A 73 -9.09 2.73 10.64
C ASN A 73 -9.33 2.94 9.14
N VAL A 74 -8.81 2.04 8.29
CA VAL A 74 -8.98 2.11 6.85
C VAL A 74 -10.47 2.04 6.50
N ASP A 75 -10.90 3.00 5.71
CA ASP A 75 -12.19 3.03 5.03
C ASP A 75 -11.96 3.31 3.54
N HIS A 76 -13.03 3.61 2.81
CA HIS A 76 -12.93 3.88 1.38
C HIS A 76 -12.25 5.21 1.06
N ASP A 77 -12.41 6.21 1.92
CA ASP A 77 -11.87 7.56 1.72
C ASP A 77 -10.37 7.64 2.07
N SER A 78 -9.84 6.57 2.67
CA SER A 78 -8.43 6.40 3.00
C SER A 78 -7.51 6.27 1.78
N PHE A 79 -8.07 6.14 0.57
CA PHE A 79 -7.31 5.95 -0.66
C PHE A 79 -7.38 7.17 -1.57
N ILE A 80 -6.24 7.46 -2.20
CA ILE A 80 -6.12 8.53 -3.19
C ILE A 80 -5.50 7.95 -4.45
N ILE A 81 -6.14 8.21 -5.58
CA ILE A 81 -5.60 7.88 -6.89
C ILE A 81 -4.81 9.07 -7.43
N PHE A 82 -3.58 8.79 -7.83
CA PHE A 82 -2.78 9.71 -8.62
C PHE A 82 -2.72 9.21 -10.06
N TYR A 83 -3.29 10.02 -10.97
CA TYR A 83 -3.28 9.72 -12.39
C TYR A 83 -1.86 9.78 -12.97
N THR A 84 -1.57 8.88 -13.90
CA THR A 84 -0.35 8.94 -14.70
C THR A 84 -0.59 9.80 -15.93
N GLU A 85 0.50 10.31 -16.52
CA GLU A 85 0.42 11.04 -17.80
C GLU A 85 -0.24 10.20 -18.90
N ALA A 86 0.18 8.94 -19.04
CA ALA A 86 -0.38 8.01 -20.02
C ALA A 86 -1.89 7.79 -19.83
N PHE A 87 -2.37 7.71 -18.59
CA PHE A 87 -3.81 7.59 -18.33
C PHE A 87 -4.57 8.85 -18.74
N ILE A 88 -4.06 10.04 -18.40
CA ILE A 88 -4.69 11.31 -18.79
C ILE A 88 -4.74 11.46 -20.31
N GLU A 89 -3.67 11.09 -21.02
CA GLU A 89 -3.67 11.09 -22.50
C GLU A 89 -4.73 10.15 -23.08
N LEU A 90 -4.84 8.94 -22.54
CA LEU A 90 -5.84 7.96 -22.96
C LEU A 90 -7.27 8.52 -22.76
N VAL A 91 -7.56 8.99 -21.55
CA VAL A 91 -8.90 9.48 -21.18
C VAL A 91 -9.30 10.66 -22.06
N VAL A 92 -8.42 11.65 -22.26
CA VAL A 92 -8.71 12.81 -23.12
C VAL A 92 -8.90 12.38 -24.58
N THR A 93 -8.10 11.43 -25.06
CA THR A 93 -8.24 10.89 -26.42
C THR A 93 -9.62 10.25 -26.61
N ARG A 94 -10.02 9.35 -25.71
CA ARG A 94 -11.34 8.70 -25.74
C ARG A 94 -12.49 9.69 -25.62
N TYR A 95 -12.33 10.72 -24.79
CA TYR A 95 -13.33 11.77 -24.64
C TYR A 95 -13.55 12.54 -25.95
N LYS A 96 -12.47 12.92 -26.63
CA LYS A 96 -12.53 13.63 -27.92
C LYS A 96 -13.05 12.77 -29.07
N GLU A 97 -12.83 11.46 -29.04
CA GLU A 97 -13.43 10.54 -30.02
C GLU A 97 -14.97 10.52 -29.92
N ILE A 98 -15.52 10.66 -28.71
CA ILE A 98 -16.97 10.66 -28.46
C ILE A 98 -17.58 12.04 -28.71
N HIS A 99 -16.91 13.11 -28.25
CA HIS A 99 -17.47 14.46 -28.20
C HIS A 99 -16.92 15.42 -29.26
N GLY A 100 -15.92 15.00 -30.05
CA GLY A 100 -15.24 15.81 -31.05
C GLY A 100 -13.92 16.44 -30.54
N ASN A 101 -13.04 16.82 -31.47
CA ASN A 101 -11.70 17.33 -31.16
C ASN A 101 -11.69 18.65 -30.37
N ASP A 102 -12.71 19.48 -30.59
CA ASP A 102 -12.88 20.80 -29.94
C ASP A 102 -13.79 20.72 -28.69
N ALA A 103 -14.04 19.52 -28.16
CA ALA A 103 -14.86 19.34 -26.97
C ALA A 103 -14.26 20.07 -25.76
N ASP A 104 -15.14 20.73 -24.99
CA ASP A 104 -14.77 21.32 -23.70
C ASP A 104 -14.46 20.20 -22.69
N LEU A 105 -13.30 20.29 -22.06
CA LEU A 105 -12.81 19.31 -21.11
C LEU A 105 -13.25 19.59 -19.66
N ALA A 106 -14.00 20.66 -19.40
CA ALA A 106 -14.44 21.03 -18.05
C ALA A 106 -15.21 19.91 -17.35
N THR A 107 -16.15 19.26 -18.07
CA THR A 107 -16.92 18.13 -17.51
C THR A 107 -16.02 16.92 -17.23
N LEU A 108 -15.07 16.64 -18.13
CA LEU A 108 -14.12 15.55 -17.94
C LEU A 108 -13.22 15.80 -16.73
N LEU A 109 -12.72 17.02 -16.59
CA LEU A 109 -11.89 17.42 -15.45
C LEU A 109 -12.64 17.21 -14.13
N GLN A 110 -13.90 17.64 -14.04
CA GLN A 110 -14.72 17.44 -12.86
C GLN A 110 -14.89 15.94 -12.53
N GLN A 111 -15.17 15.11 -13.54
CA GLN A 111 -15.29 13.65 -13.34
C GLN A 111 -13.99 13.04 -12.83
N LEU A 112 -12.84 13.48 -13.36
CA LEU A 112 -11.53 13.01 -12.91
C LEU A 112 -11.23 13.45 -11.48
N ASP A 113 -11.54 14.70 -11.12
CA ASP A 113 -11.33 15.22 -9.77
C ASP A 113 -12.21 14.50 -8.74
N ASP A 114 -13.48 14.25 -9.07
CA ASP A 114 -14.42 13.51 -8.22
C ASP A 114 -13.98 12.05 -8.04
N ALA A 115 -13.42 11.42 -9.08
CA ALA A 115 -13.03 10.01 -9.05
C ALA A 115 -11.78 9.73 -8.19
N VAL A 116 -10.97 10.75 -7.84
CA VAL A 116 -9.68 10.57 -7.12
C VAL A 116 -9.82 9.79 -5.81
N TYR A 117 -10.93 9.95 -5.10
CA TYR A 117 -11.20 9.32 -3.79
C TYR A 117 -12.16 8.13 -3.88
N GLU A 118 -12.65 7.81 -5.08
CA GLU A 118 -13.76 6.87 -5.28
C GLU A 118 -13.30 5.52 -5.82
N PHE A 119 -12.02 5.18 -5.63
CA PHE A 119 -11.46 3.92 -6.10
C PHE A 119 -11.67 2.80 -5.08
N ARG A 120 -12.30 1.72 -5.54
CA ARG A 120 -12.62 0.55 -4.73
C ARG A 120 -11.52 -0.50 -4.97
N VAL A 121 -10.53 -0.56 -4.05
CA VAL A 121 -9.33 -1.40 -4.20
C VAL A 121 -9.66 -2.88 -4.41
N LYS A 122 -10.64 -3.42 -3.68
CA LYS A 122 -11.04 -4.83 -3.79
C LYS A 122 -11.64 -5.17 -5.15
N GLU A 123 -12.45 -4.26 -5.68
CA GLU A 123 -13.12 -4.40 -6.98
C GLU A 123 -12.23 -3.98 -8.15
N ASP A 124 -11.08 -3.33 -7.88
CA ASP A 124 -10.14 -2.78 -8.86
C ASP A 124 -10.85 -1.91 -9.91
N CYS A 125 -11.69 -0.99 -9.43
CA CYS A 125 -12.39 0.00 -10.25
C CYS A 125 -12.83 1.22 -9.44
N PHE A 126 -13.18 2.31 -10.12
CA PHE A 126 -13.91 3.42 -9.51
C PHE A 126 -15.34 3.01 -9.18
N ASP A 127 -15.97 3.65 -8.20
CA ASP A 127 -17.29 3.28 -7.69
C ASP A 127 -18.37 3.16 -8.78
N ARG A 128 -18.80 1.93 -9.04
CA ARG A 128 -19.82 1.60 -10.05
C ARG A 128 -21.24 1.95 -9.62
N THR A 129 -21.45 2.34 -8.36
CA THR A 129 -22.76 2.84 -7.92
C THR A 129 -23.01 4.28 -8.38
N ASN A 130 -21.95 5.00 -8.79
CA ASN A 130 -22.03 6.33 -9.40
C ASN A 130 -21.84 6.23 -10.93
N PRO A 131 -22.90 6.38 -11.74
CA PRO A 131 -22.82 6.31 -13.21
C PRO A 131 -21.88 7.35 -13.83
N SER A 132 -21.57 8.43 -13.09
CA SER A 132 -20.63 9.47 -13.55
C SER A 132 -19.22 8.92 -13.77
N PHE A 133 -18.89 7.76 -13.19
CA PHE A 133 -17.59 7.12 -13.34
C PHE A 133 -17.56 6.03 -14.42
N ASP A 134 -18.66 5.76 -15.13
CA ASP A 134 -18.70 4.73 -16.19
C ASP A 134 -17.66 5.00 -17.28
N PHE A 135 -17.53 6.25 -17.72
CA PHE A 135 -16.54 6.64 -18.72
C PHE A 135 -15.09 6.43 -18.21
N VAL A 136 -14.80 6.86 -16.98
CA VAL A 136 -13.47 6.72 -16.37
C VAL A 136 -13.13 5.24 -16.15
N ASN A 137 -14.09 4.44 -15.70
CA ASN A 137 -13.95 2.99 -15.55
C ASN A 137 -13.67 2.30 -16.88
N ASN A 138 -14.36 2.66 -17.96
CA ASN A 138 -14.08 2.10 -19.28
C ASN A 138 -12.65 2.41 -19.74
N CYS A 139 -12.19 3.66 -19.52
CA CYS A 139 -10.82 4.04 -19.82
C CYS A 139 -9.80 3.29 -18.95
N TYR A 140 -10.10 3.09 -17.66
CA TYR A 140 -9.23 2.35 -16.75
C TYR A 140 -9.11 0.88 -17.12
N GLU A 141 -10.21 0.23 -17.53
CA GLU A 141 -10.15 -1.16 -18.04
C GLU A 141 -9.33 -1.27 -19.33
N GLU A 142 -9.37 -0.27 -20.20
CA GLU A 142 -8.48 -0.22 -21.36
C GLU A 142 -7.03 -0.01 -20.95
N PHE A 143 -6.78 0.90 -20.01
CA PHE A 143 -5.46 1.21 -19.49
C PHE A 143 -4.81 -0.02 -18.84
N LYS A 144 -5.55 -0.76 -18.01
CA LYS A 144 -5.06 -2.02 -17.41
C LYS A 144 -4.63 -3.05 -18.46
N LYS A 145 -5.34 -3.13 -19.59
CA LYS A 145 -5.00 -4.07 -20.67
C LYS A 145 -3.70 -3.74 -21.39
N SER A 146 -3.21 -2.49 -21.30
CA SER A 146 -1.88 -2.14 -21.83
C SER A 146 -0.74 -2.63 -20.94
N GLY A 147 -1.04 -3.10 -19.72
CA GLY A 147 -0.06 -3.47 -18.70
C GLY A 147 0.36 -2.30 -17.80
N GLU A 148 -0.24 -1.11 -18.01
CA GLU A 148 -0.07 0.01 -17.10
C GLU A 148 -1.11 0.02 -15.97
N GLU A 149 -0.79 0.72 -14.89
CA GLU A 149 -1.65 0.87 -13.72
C GLU A 149 -1.59 2.32 -13.20
N LEU A 150 -2.64 2.74 -12.48
CA LEU A 150 -2.68 4.00 -11.74
C LEU A 150 -1.83 3.91 -10.48
N ILE A 151 -1.49 5.05 -9.87
CA ILE A 151 -0.82 5.04 -8.57
C ILE A 151 -1.90 5.13 -7.49
N ILE A 152 -2.00 4.08 -6.69
CA ILE A 152 -2.90 3.94 -5.54
C ILE A 152 -2.08 4.21 -4.29
N THR A 153 -2.54 5.18 -3.50
CA THR A 153 -1.91 5.51 -2.23
C THR A 153 -2.88 5.45 -1.07
N MET A 154 -2.34 5.24 0.12
CA MET A 154 -3.05 5.47 1.38
C MET A 154 -2.74 6.89 1.88
N ASP A 155 -3.76 7.68 2.19
CA ASP A 155 -3.61 9.03 2.74
C ASP A 155 -3.14 8.94 4.19
N LEU A 156 -1.94 9.41 4.46
CA LEU A 156 -1.38 9.46 5.81
C LEU A 156 -1.73 10.78 6.52
N GLY A 157 -2.35 11.74 5.83
CA GLY A 157 -2.53 13.12 6.28
C GLY A 157 -1.35 14.02 5.90
N ASN A 158 -1.47 15.32 6.19
CA ASN A 158 -0.43 16.34 5.92
C ASN A 158 0.28 16.22 4.55
N TYR A 159 -0.45 15.84 3.50
CA TYR A 159 0.07 15.68 2.13
C TYR A 159 1.04 14.50 1.94
N ASP A 160 1.19 13.64 2.95
CA ASP A 160 1.94 12.38 2.91
C ASP A 160 1.06 11.25 2.34
N ASN A 161 1.56 10.56 1.32
CA ASN A 161 0.82 9.50 0.64
C ASN A 161 1.69 8.24 0.57
N LEU A 162 1.28 7.16 1.24
CA LEU A 162 1.99 5.88 1.17
C LEU A 162 1.63 5.16 -0.13
N VAL A 163 2.62 4.91 -0.98
CA VAL A 163 2.42 4.21 -2.24
C VAL A 163 2.21 2.71 -2.01
N LEU A 164 1.13 2.16 -2.57
CA LEU A 164 0.75 0.75 -2.38
C LEU A 164 1.11 -0.13 -3.58
N ASN A 165 0.90 0.38 -4.79
CA ASN A 165 1.24 -0.28 -6.05
C ASN A 165 2.26 0.56 -6.86
N LYS A 166 2.95 -0.03 -7.84
CA LYS A 166 4.14 0.48 -8.57
C LYS A 166 5.51 0.25 -7.90
N GLU A 167 6.55 0.66 -8.64
CA GLU A 167 7.97 0.64 -8.27
C GLU A 167 8.23 1.34 -6.93
N GLU A 168 7.54 2.47 -6.68
CA GLU A 168 7.68 3.28 -5.48
C GLU A 168 6.97 2.71 -4.23
N LYS A 169 6.43 1.49 -4.29
CA LYS A 169 5.66 0.90 -3.19
C LYS A 169 6.43 0.87 -1.87
N GLY A 170 5.76 1.31 -0.81
CA GLY A 170 6.35 1.46 0.52
C GLY A 170 7.14 2.75 0.74
N ASN A 171 7.25 3.61 -0.29
CA ASN A 171 7.71 4.99 -0.13
C ASN A 171 6.53 5.90 0.18
N VAL A 172 6.82 7.00 0.88
CA VAL A 172 5.92 8.13 1.11
C VAL A 172 6.21 9.18 0.05
N GLY A 173 5.19 9.55 -0.72
CA GLY A 173 5.23 10.66 -1.67
C GLY A 173 4.52 11.90 -1.12
N TYR A 174 4.95 13.07 -1.59
CA TYR A 174 4.42 14.38 -1.21
C TYR A 174 3.65 15.03 -2.36
N ASN A 175 2.53 15.71 -2.05
CA ASN A 175 1.71 16.41 -3.07
C ASN A 175 1.29 17.85 -2.71
N LEU A 176 1.94 18.51 -1.74
CA LEU A 176 1.53 19.79 -1.13
C LEU A 176 1.11 20.89 -2.15
N SER A 177 1.65 20.90 -3.38
CA SER A 177 1.19 21.77 -4.48
C SER A 177 1.65 21.28 -5.86
N SER A 178 1.82 19.97 -6.03
CA SER A 178 2.42 19.40 -7.24
C SER A 178 1.34 19.11 -8.29
N TYR A 179 1.28 19.94 -9.33
CA TYR A 179 0.37 19.79 -10.46
C TYR A 179 1.12 19.69 -11.78
N LYS A 180 0.62 18.85 -12.67
CA LYS A 180 1.05 18.76 -14.07
C LYS A 180 -0.15 18.98 -14.98
N THR A 181 0.11 19.46 -16.20
CA THR A 181 -0.91 19.55 -17.24
C THR A 181 -0.53 18.65 -18.41
N THR A 182 -1.45 17.76 -18.78
CA THR A 182 -1.32 16.83 -19.90
C THR A 182 -2.60 16.89 -20.72
N ALA A 183 -2.47 17.02 -22.05
CA ALA A 183 -3.60 17.06 -22.98
C ALA A 183 -4.73 18.07 -22.61
N GLY A 184 -4.39 19.15 -21.91
CA GLY A 184 -5.35 20.18 -21.46
C GLY A 184 -5.99 19.93 -20.09
N ILE A 185 -5.70 18.79 -19.43
CA ILE A 185 -6.16 18.46 -18.09
C ILE A 185 -5.04 18.75 -17.08
N LYS A 186 -5.37 19.50 -16.01
CA LYS A 186 -4.45 19.76 -14.89
C LYS A 186 -4.79 18.82 -13.75
N TYR A 187 -3.82 18.07 -13.25
CA TYR A 187 -4.02 17.05 -12.22
C TYR A 187 -2.86 17.01 -11.22
N LYS A 188 -3.12 16.50 -10.02
CA LYS A 188 -2.10 16.32 -8.98
C LYS A 188 -1.20 15.13 -9.29
N PHE A 189 0.08 15.23 -8.93
CA PHE A 189 1.02 14.13 -9.01
C PHE A 189 1.90 14.07 -7.76
N LEU A 190 2.43 12.89 -7.47
CA LEU A 190 3.35 12.69 -6.35
C LEU A 190 4.75 13.14 -6.72
N THR A 191 5.42 13.70 -5.73
CA THR A 191 6.82 14.13 -5.82
C THR A 191 7.60 13.66 -4.59
N GLN A 192 8.93 13.64 -4.69
CA GLN A 192 9.82 13.44 -3.53
C GLN A 192 9.55 12.12 -2.76
N PHE A 193 9.62 10.99 -3.45
CA PHE A 193 9.46 9.68 -2.82
C PHE A 193 10.58 9.42 -1.82
N ARG A 194 10.20 9.13 -0.57
CA ARG A 194 11.14 8.77 0.51
C ARG A 194 10.73 7.45 1.14
N PRO A 195 11.67 6.56 1.48
CA PRO A 195 11.34 5.33 2.20
C PRO A 195 10.64 5.62 3.54
N LEU A 196 9.52 4.95 3.79
CA LEU A 196 8.79 5.07 5.07
C LEU A 196 9.69 4.93 6.33
N PRO A 197 10.66 3.97 6.40
CA PRO A 197 11.54 3.88 7.56
C PRO A 197 12.35 5.15 7.86
N GLU A 198 12.72 5.92 6.82
CA GLU A 198 13.49 7.16 6.97
C GLU A 198 12.59 8.27 7.51
N VAL A 199 11.38 8.41 6.95
CA VAL A 199 10.39 9.39 7.39
C VAL A 199 9.99 9.17 8.85
N ILE A 200 9.76 7.91 9.25
CA ILE A 200 9.47 7.55 10.65
C ILE A 200 10.65 7.94 11.55
N LYS A 201 11.88 7.60 11.16
CA LYS A 201 13.07 7.91 11.96
C LYS A 201 13.23 9.41 12.19
N GLU A 202 13.15 10.22 11.13
CA GLU A 202 13.24 11.69 11.22
C GLU A 202 12.16 12.27 12.16
N THR A 203 10.94 11.72 12.09
CA THR A 203 9.83 12.16 12.92
C THR A 203 10.07 11.82 14.40
N LEU A 204 10.59 10.63 14.69
CA LEU A 204 10.91 10.23 16.07
C LEU A 204 12.10 11.02 16.63
N ASP A 205 13.14 11.23 15.83
CA ASP A 205 14.34 11.98 16.23
C ASP A 205 13.99 13.46 16.50
N SER A 206 13.13 14.08 15.69
CA SER A 206 12.68 15.46 15.93
C SER A 206 11.85 15.61 17.21
N GLN A 207 11.01 14.62 17.54
CA GLN A 207 10.26 14.61 18.79
C GLN A 207 11.15 14.53 20.03
N GLN A 208 12.28 13.80 19.96
CA GLN A 208 13.22 13.69 21.08
C GLN A 208 14.02 14.97 21.33
N ASN A 209 14.29 15.77 20.28
CA ASN A 209 15.07 17.02 20.38
C ASN A 209 14.25 18.24 20.82
N HIS A 210 12.94 18.09 21.00
CA HIS A 210 12.03 19.15 21.46
C HIS A 210 11.57 19.00 22.93
N TYR A 211 12.19 18.08 23.68
CA TYR A 211 12.09 17.94 25.14
C TYR A 211 13.41 18.25 25.82
#